data_AF-A0A958LGA6-F1
#
_entry.id   AF-A0A958LGA6-F1
#
_cell.length_a   1.000
_cell.length_b   1.000
_cell.length_c   1.000
_cell.angle_alpha   90.00
_cell.angle_beta   90.00
_cell.angle_gamma   90.00
#
_symmetry.space_group_name_H-M   'P 1'
#
loop_
_entity.id
_entity.type
_entity.pdbx_description
1 polymer ?
#
loop_
_entity_poly.entity_id
_entity_poly.type
_entity_poly.pdbx_seq_one_letter_code
_entity_poly.pdbx_strand_id
1 'polypeptide(L)'
;RSKRLVNDDVVALLWRRLRSGGWLSFKTDHEDYFEQVQKLTMLATGFQVVFESRDLHRDPAAPEHFESEFEKMFKAQAQPVFYLLARKLQKHEGEVAVLKD
;
A
#
# COMPACT_ATOMS: atom_id res chain seq x y z
N ARG A 1 -4.49 5.54 -20.52
CA ARG A 1 -3.85 5.43 -19.18
C ARG A 1 -4.94 5.49 -18.11
N SER A 2 -4.85 4.66 -17.08
CA SER A 2 -5.78 4.71 -15.94
C SER A 2 -5.66 6.08 -15.23
N LYS A 3 -6.78 6.63 -14.74
CA LYS A 3 -6.82 7.88 -13.94
C LYS A 3 -6.56 7.63 -12.44
N ARG A 4 -6.17 6.41 -12.08
CA ARG A 4 -5.82 6.02 -10.70
C ARG A 4 -4.53 6.73 -10.25
N LEU A 5 -4.55 7.28 -9.03
CA LEU A 5 -3.43 8.03 -8.45
C LEU A 5 -2.21 7.13 -8.24
N VAL A 6 -2.40 6.04 -7.50
CA VAL A 6 -1.38 5.02 -7.28
C VAL A 6 -1.21 4.20 -8.57
N ASN A 7 -0.07 4.39 -9.21
CA ASN A 7 0.42 3.67 -10.38
C ASN A 7 1.91 3.37 -10.17
N ASP A 8 2.56 2.80 -11.17
CA ASP A 8 3.99 2.48 -11.19
C ASP A 8 4.87 3.70 -10.88
N ASP A 9 4.63 4.85 -11.53
CA ASP A 9 5.38 6.09 -11.29
C ASP A 9 5.29 6.55 -9.83
N VAL A 10 4.08 6.47 -9.24
CA VAL A 10 3.84 6.88 -7.84
C VAL A 10 4.45 5.89 -6.86
N VAL A 11 4.35 4.58 -7.10
CA VAL A 11 4.99 3.56 -6.23
C VAL A 11 6.51 3.74 -6.24
N ALA A 12 7.11 3.98 -7.40
CA ALA A 12 8.54 4.28 -7.53
C ALA A 12 8.94 5.58 -6.81
N LEU A 13 8.11 6.63 -6.93
CA LEU A 13 8.31 7.89 -6.21
C LEU A 13 8.26 7.69 -4.69
N LEU A 14 7.26 6.96 -4.19
CA LEU A 14 7.11 6.64 -2.78
C LEU A 14 8.31 5.85 -2.27
N TRP A 15 8.76 4.83 -3.01
CA TRP A 15 9.97 4.09 -2.67
C TRP A 15 11.18 5.03 -2.55
N ARG A 16 11.38 5.94 -3.51
CA ARG A 16 12.53 6.86 -3.49
C ARG A 16 12.46 7.86 -2.33
N ARG A 17 11.27 8.31 -1.93
CA ARG A 17 11.08 9.38 -0.94
C ARG A 17 10.89 8.88 0.49
N LEU A 18 10.35 7.69 0.70
CA LEU A 18 10.21 7.12 2.04
C LEU A 18 11.61 6.84 2.63
N ARG A 19 11.78 7.14 3.92
CA ARG A 19 12.95 6.69 4.68
C ARG A 19 12.99 5.17 4.74
N SER A 20 14.18 4.59 4.90
CA SER A 20 14.33 3.15 5.19
C SER A 20 13.45 2.75 6.37
N GLY A 21 12.73 1.63 6.24
CA GLY A 21 11.76 1.19 7.24
C GLY A 21 10.45 1.99 7.30
N GLY A 22 10.25 2.99 6.43
CA GLY A 22 9.00 3.73 6.29
C GLY A 22 7.87 2.87 5.73
N TRP A 23 6.63 3.33 5.93
CA TRP A 23 5.42 2.55 5.61
C TRP A 23 4.68 3.13 4.41
N LEU A 24 4.21 2.23 3.55
CA LEU A 24 3.15 2.46 2.57
C LEU A 24 1.87 1.83 3.13
N SER A 25 0.92 2.67 3.52
CA SER A 25 -0.41 2.27 3.97
C SER A 25 -1.43 2.71 2.93
N PHE A 26 -2.14 1.76 2.34
CA PHE A 26 -3.09 2.01 1.26
C PHE A 26 -4.41 1.29 1.55
N LYS A 27 -5.53 2.00 1.38
CA LYS A 27 -6.88 1.43 1.49
C LYS A 27 -7.75 1.85 0.32
N THR A 28 -8.64 0.96 -0.10
CA THR A 28 -9.64 1.22 -1.13
C THR A 28 -10.80 0.26 -0.97
N ASP A 29 -11.98 0.70 -1.38
CA ASP A 29 -13.22 -0.08 -1.52
C ASP A 29 -13.37 -0.71 -2.93
N HIS A 30 -12.35 -0.58 -3.79
CA HIS A 30 -12.34 -1.10 -5.17
C HIS A 30 -11.33 -2.25 -5.32
N GLU A 31 -11.82 -3.49 -5.46
CA GLU A 31 -11.00 -4.70 -5.54
C GLU A 31 -9.96 -4.66 -6.67
N ASP A 32 -10.36 -4.35 -7.90
CA ASP A 32 -9.44 -4.21 -9.05
C ASP A 32 -8.34 -3.17 -8.81
N TYR A 33 -8.60 -2.17 -7.97
CA TYR A 33 -7.60 -1.17 -7.63
C TYR A 33 -6.63 -1.70 -6.58
N PHE A 34 -7.16 -2.37 -5.56
CA PHE A 34 -6.36 -3.06 -4.58
C PHE A 34 -5.39 -4.05 -5.23
N GLU A 35 -5.88 -4.93 -6.10
CA GLU A 35 -5.04 -5.95 -6.75
C GLU A 35 -3.95 -5.34 -7.64
N GLN A 36 -4.26 -4.23 -8.33
CA GLN A 36 -3.26 -3.49 -9.09
C GLN A 36 -2.15 -2.94 -8.19
N VAL A 37 -2.50 -2.29 -7.07
CA VAL A 37 -1.53 -1.69 -6.14
C VAL A 37 -0.74 -2.76 -5.41
N GLN A 38 -1.38 -3.86 -5.00
CA GLN A 38 -0.73 -5.02 -4.39
C GLN A 38 0.34 -5.57 -5.33
N LYS A 39 -0.01 -5.84 -6.61
CA LYS A 39 0.94 -6.31 -7.62
C LYS A 39 2.11 -5.36 -7.82
N LEU A 40 1.84 -4.05 -7.96
CA LEU A 40 2.90 -3.05 -8.13
C LEU A 40 3.84 -3.00 -6.92
N THR A 41 3.28 -3.11 -5.71
CA THR A 41 4.05 -3.09 -4.46
C THR A 41 4.90 -4.35 -4.29
N MET A 42 4.38 -5.53 -4.67
CA MET A 42 5.12 -6.80 -4.64
C MET A 42 6.23 -6.88 -5.69
N LEU A 43 6.03 -6.28 -6.87
CA LEU A 43 7.06 -6.23 -7.91
C LEU A 43 8.18 -5.23 -7.58
N ALA A 44 7.94 -4.28 -6.68
CA ALA A 44 8.95 -3.35 -6.21
C ALA A 44 9.88 -4.06 -5.20
N THR A 45 11.10 -4.40 -5.63
CA THR A 45 12.11 -5.13 -4.84
C THR A 45 12.46 -4.52 -3.48
N GLY A 46 12.08 -3.27 -3.24
CA GLY A 46 12.35 -2.55 -2.00
C GLY A 46 11.16 -2.35 -1.07
N PHE A 47 9.99 -2.94 -1.34
CA PHE A 47 8.89 -3.02 -0.38
C PHE A 47 8.63 -4.48 0.03
N GLN A 48 8.32 -4.66 1.30
CA GLN A 48 7.81 -5.92 1.85
C GLN A 48 6.36 -5.69 2.27
N VAL A 49 5.43 -6.47 1.75
CA VAL A 49 4.05 -6.49 2.26
C VAL A 49 4.07 -7.14 3.64
N VAL A 50 3.59 -6.41 4.65
CA VAL A 50 3.58 -6.84 6.06
C VAL A 50 2.19 -7.28 6.48
N PHE A 51 1.16 -6.65 5.93
CA PHE A 51 -0.23 -7.02 6.18
C PHE A 51 -1.09 -6.66 4.96
N GLU A 52 -2.08 -7.50 4.70
CA GLU A 52 -3.13 -7.24 3.73
C GLU A 52 -4.45 -7.78 4.24
N SER A 53 -5.55 -7.12 3.87
CA SER A 53 -6.89 -7.58 4.19
C SER A 53 -7.83 -7.31 3.02
N ARG A 54 -8.75 -8.25 2.76
CA ARG A 54 -9.85 -8.05 1.80
C ARG A 54 -11.09 -7.43 2.43
N ASP A 55 -11.15 -7.37 3.76
CA ASP A 55 -12.22 -6.69 4.49
C ASP A 55 -11.68 -6.22 5.86
N LEU A 56 -11.04 -5.05 5.86
CA LEU A 56 -10.34 -4.48 7.01
C LEU A 56 -11.23 -4.37 8.25
N HIS A 57 -12.53 -4.13 8.09
CA HIS A 57 -13.45 -3.97 9.20
C HIS A 57 -13.84 -5.29 9.87
N ARG A 58 -13.64 -6.41 9.18
CA ARG A 58 -13.95 -7.76 9.65
C ARG A 58 -12.72 -8.60 9.95
N ASP A 59 -11.54 -8.06 9.73
CA ASP A 59 -10.29 -8.77 9.92
C ASP A 59 -9.81 -8.65 11.38
N PRO A 60 -9.81 -9.74 12.17
CA PRO A 60 -9.39 -9.71 13.57
C PRO A 60 -7.88 -9.49 13.73
N ALA A 61 -7.10 -9.69 12.66
CA ALA A 61 -5.66 -9.45 12.65
C ALA A 61 -5.30 -8.03 12.19
N ALA A 62 -6.30 -7.19 11.88
CA ALA A 62 -6.06 -5.82 11.47
C ALA A 62 -5.29 -5.04 12.55
N PRO A 63 -4.20 -4.34 12.19
CA PRO A 63 -3.54 -3.43 13.12
C PRO A 63 -4.52 -2.33 13.55
N GLU A 64 -4.31 -1.74 14.73
CA GLU A 64 -5.06 -0.57 15.18
C GLU A 64 -5.01 0.51 14.09
N HIS A 65 -6.15 0.78 13.46
CA HIS A 65 -6.26 1.72 12.35
C HIS A 65 -7.05 2.94 12.79
N PHE A 66 -6.58 4.12 12.37
CA PHE A 66 -7.36 5.36 12.51
C PHE A 66 -8.52 5.31 11.52
N GLU A 67 -9.70 5.05 12.05
CA GLU A 67 -10.97 5.20 11.33
C GLU A 67 -11.21 6.68 11.00
N SER A 68 -11.43 6.97 9.73
CA SER A 68 -11.80 8.29 9.24
C SER A 68 -13.30 8.55 9.37
N GLU A 69 -13.71 9.82 9.42
CA GLU A 69 -15.14 10.20 9.41
C GLU A 69 -15.87 9.71 8.15
N PHE A 70 -15.17 9.60 7.02
CA PHE A 70 -15.70 8.99 5.80
C PHE A 70 -16.02 7.51 6.04
N GLU A 71 -15.10 6.73 6.60
CA GLU A 71 -15.35 5.30 6.91
C GLU A 71 -16.52 5.11 7.87
N LYS A 72 -16.74 6.01 8.84
CA LYS A 72 -17.94 5.98 9.71
C LYS A 72 -19.23 6.15 8.91
N MET A 73 -19.26 7.07 7.95
CA MET A 73 -20.43 7.30 7.09
C MET A 73 -20.73 6.12 6.17
N PHE A 74 -19.69 5.39 5.72
CA PHE A 74 -19.84 4.28 4.77
C PHE A 74 -19.85 2.89 5.42
N LYS A 75 -19.49 2.75 6.70
CA LYS A 75 -19.67 1.52 7.48
C LYS A 75 -21.11 1.00 7.44
N ALA A 76 -22.08 1.90 7.38
CA ALA A 76 -23.50 1.57 7.27
C ALA A 76 -23.86 0.84 5.95
N GLN A 77 -23.03 0.94 4.91
CA GLN A 77 -23.26 0.32 3.60
C GLN A 77 -22.62 -1.08 3.47
N ALA A 78 -21.94 -1.57 4.52
CA ALA A 78 -21.33 -2.91 4.59
C ALA A 78 -20.37 -3.27 3.44
N GLN A 79 -19.79 -2.28 2.75
CA GLN A 79 -18.86 -2.52 1.67
C GLN A 79 -17.47 -2.90 2.21
N PRO A 80 -16.83 -3.98 1.71
CA PRO A 80 -15.49 -4.35 2.12
C PRO A 80 -14.48 -3.25 1.84
N VAL A 81 -13.58 -3.02 2.79
CA VAL A 81 -12.43 -2.14 2.61
C VAL A 81 -11.19 -3.02 2.46
N PHE A 82 -10.57 -2.99 1.29
CA PHE A 82 -9.31 -3.65 1.03
C PHE A 82 -8.17 -2.81 1.56
N TYR A 83 -7.19 -3.44 2.20
CA TYR A 83 -6.09 -2.76 2.87
C TYR A 83 -4.75 -3.42 2.59
N LEU A 84 -3.73 -2.60 2.33
CA LEU A 84 -2.35 -2.99 2.13
C LEU A 84 -1.45 -2.17 3.06
N LEU A 85 -0.64 -2.85 3.86
CA LEU A 85 0.45 -2.26 4.61
C LEU A 85 1.76 -2.88 4.17
N ALA A 86 2.62 -2.07 3.58
CA ALA A 86 3.96 -2.48 3.15
C ALA A 86 5.03 -1.62 3.81
N ARG A 87 6.19 -2.23 4.08
CA ARG A 87 7.35 -1.59 4.67
C ARG A 87 8.45 -1.44 3.64
N LYS A 88 9.03 -0.25 3.51
CA LYS A 88 10.24 -0.06 2.71
C LYS A 88 11.39 -0.79 3.39
N LEU A 89 12.01 -1.73 2.69
CA LEU A 89 13.19 -2.45 3.16
C LEU A 89 14.35 -1.47 3.35
N GLN A 90 15.22 -1.75 4.32
CA GLN A 90 16.43 -0.95 4.50
C GLN A 90 17.29 -1.09 3.25
N LYS A 91 17.79 0.03 2.71
CA LYS A 91 18.95 -0.05 1.83
C LYS A 91 20.09 -0.58 2.68
N HIS A 92 20.63 -1.75 2.36
CA HIS A 92 21.95 -2.11 2.85
C HIS A 92 22.93 -1.08 2.28
N GLU A 93 23.64 -0.36 3.14
CA GLU A 93 24.76 0.48 2.73
C GLU A 93 25.79 -0.41 2.03
N GLY A 94 25.84 -0.34 0.70
CA GLY A 94 26.70 -1.18 -0.14
C GLY A 94 26.17 -1.43 -1.55
N GLU A 95 24.85 -1.39 -1.78
CA GLU A 95 24.29 -1.53 -3.13
C GLU A 95 24.17 -0.15 -3.81
N VAL A 96 25.16 0.18 -4.62
CA VAL A 96 25.05 1.22 -5.63
C VAL A 96 24.00 0.74 -6.64
N ALA A 97 22.78 1.25 -6.52
CA ALA A 97 21.77 1.08 -7.56
C ALA A 97 22.29 1.80 -8.82
N VAL A 98 22.90 1.04 -9.72
CA VAL A 98 23.18 1.48 -11.08
C VAL A 98 21.82 1.56 -11.79
N LEU A 99 21.17 2.70 -11.66
CA LEU A 99 20.14 3.10 -12.61
C LEU A 99 20.91 3.61 -13.83
N LYS A 100 20.98 2.77 -14.87
CA LYS A 100 21.41 3.22 -16.20
C LYS A 100 20.35 4.19 -16.71
N ASP A 101 20.84 5.35 -17.16
CA ASP A 101 20.09 6.43 -17.81
C ASP A 101 19.31 5.95 -19.05
#